data_AF-A0A4R8C132-F1
#
_entry.id   AF-A0A4R8C132-F1
#
_cell.length_a   1.000
_cell.length_b   1.000
_cell.length_c   1.000
_cell.angle_alpha   90.00
_cell.angle_beta   90.00
_cell.angle_gamma   90.00
#
_symmetry.space_group_name_H-M   'P 1'
#
loop_
_entity.id
_entity.type
_entity.pdbx_description
1 polymer ?
#
loop_
_entity_poly.entity_id
_entity_poly.type
_entity_poly.pdbx_seq_one_letter_code
_entity_poly.pdbx_strand_id
1 'polypeptide(L)' 'MAQHEHHEHDDARSILLRSLLRRVADDPFPSTTMLDMIEDLLRPDEVSMYVALLVRKIDSEVFPSIPMLQRLAALAE' A
#
# COMPACT_ATOMS: atom_id res chain seq x y z
N MET A 1 6.54 12.05 -36.41
CA MET A 1 7.58 11.49 -35.53
C MET A 1 6.94 11.18 -34.19
N ALA A 2 7.00 9.90 -33.82
CA ALA A 2 6.58 9.22 -32.59
C ALA A 2 5.85 10.02 -31.49
N GLN A 3 4.53 9.85 -31.44
CA GLN A 3 3.80 9.88 -30.18
C GLN A 3 4.02 8.50 -29.55
N HIS A 4 5.00 8.36 -28.66
CA HIS A 4 5.11 7.16 -27.83
C HIS A 4 4.03 7.27 -26.75
N GLU A 5 2.82 6.80 -27.08
CA GLU A 5 1.84 6.41 -26.09
C GLU A 5 2.46 5.24 -25.30
N HIS A 6 3.17 5.54 -24.21
CA HIS A 6 3.42 4.56 -23.16
C HIS A 6 2.08 4.31 -22.47
N HIS A 7 1.19 3.57 -23.13
CA HIS A 7 0.23 2.75 -22.42
C HIS A 7 1.07 1.64 -21.78
N GLU A 8 1.70 1.96 -20.64
CA GLU A 8 2.12 0.93 -19.70
C GLU A 8 0.84 0.17 -19.36
N HIS A 9 0.65 -0.98 -19.99
CA HIS A 9 -0.23 -1.99 -19.44
C HIS A 9 0.27 -2.20 -18.02
N ASP A 10 -0.46 -1.71 -17.01
CA ASP A 10 -0.19 -2.02 -15.61
C ASP A 10 0.06 -3.53 -15.56
N ASP A 11 1.28 -3.93 -15.23
CA ASP A 11 1.64 -5.33 -15.15
C ASP A 11 0.80 -6.00 -14.05
N ALA A 12 0.70 -7.33 -14.06
CA ALA A 12 -0.13 -8.06 -13.09
C ALA A 12 0.21 -7.69 -11.63
N ARG A 13 1.49 -7.36 -11.36
CA ARG A 13 1.97 -6.85 -10.06
C ARG A 13 1.32 -5.51 -9.72
N SER A 14 1.37 -4.54 -10.62
CA SER A 14 0.80 -3.19 -10.42
C SER A 14 -0.72 -3.25 -10.24
N ILE A 15 -1.41 -4.10 -11.01
CA ILE A 15 -2.85 -4.33 -10.86
C ILE A 15 -3.16 -4.90 -9.47
N LEU A 16 -2.41 -5.92 -9.03
CA LEU A 16 -2.60 -6.54 -7.72
C LEU A 16 -2.34 -5.56 -6.58
N LEU A 17 -1.22 -4.83 -6.65
CA LEU A 17 -0.85 -3.82 -5.66
C LEU A 17 -1.95 -2.75 -5.52
N ARG A 18 -2.42 -2.16 -6.63
CA ARG A 18 -3.52 -1.18 -6.62
C ARG A 18 -4.81 -1.77 -6.02
N SER A 19 -5.13 -3.03 -6.34
CA SER A 19 -6.31 -3.71 -5.82
C SER A 19 -6.24 -3.90 -4.31
N LEU A 20 -5.09 -4.36 -3.80
CA LEU A 20 -4.85 -4.57 -2.38
C LEU A 20 -4.84 -3.25 -1.61
N LEU A 21 -4.15 -2.21 -2.10
CA LEU A 21 -4.12 -0.89 -1.48
C LEU A 21 -5.54 -0.30 -1.35
N ARG A 22 -6.34 -0.40 -2.41
CA ARG A 22 -7.75 0.03 -2.36
C ARG A 22 -8.54 -0.77 -1.33
N ARG A 23 -8.39 -2.10 -1.31
CA ARG A 23 -9.09 -2.95 -0.36
C ARG A 23 -8.73 -2.61 1.09
N VAL A 24 -7.44 -2.42 1.36
CA VAL A 24 -6.93 -2.03 2.68
C VAL A 24 -7.42 -0.65 3.07
N ALA A 25 -7.55 0.30 2.14
CA ALA A 25 -8.08 1.62 2.43
C ALA A 25 -9.54 1.55 2.92
N ASP A 26 -10.36 0.71 2.30
CA ASP A 26 -11.80 0.60 2.58
C ASP A 26 -12.14 -0.34 3.75
N ASP A 27 -11.26 -1.29 4.08
CA ASP A 27 -11.48 -2.28 5.14
C ASP A 27 -11.11 -1.72 6.52
N PRO A 28 -12.02 -1.63 7.50
CA PRO A 28 -11.69 -1.17 8.86
C PRO A 28 -10.66 -2.05 9.57
N PHE A 29 -10.57 -3.33 9.22
CA PHE A 29 -9.68 -4.30 9.85
C PHE A 29 -8.95 -5.11 8.76
N PRO A 30 -8.03 -4.48 8.01
CA PRO A 30 -7.36 -5.15 6.91
C PRO A 30 -6.57 -6.35 7.44
N SER A 31 -6.61 -7.46 6.71
CA SER A 31 -5.86 -8.64 7.12
C SER A 31 -4.35 -8.37 7.02
N THR A 32 -3.59 -8.93 7.96
CA THR A 32 -2.12 -8.83 7.95
C THR A 32 -1.54 -9.44 6.68
N THR A 33 -2.14 -10.52 6.17
CA THR A 33 -1.75 -11.14 4.89
C THR A 33 -1.85 -10.17 3.71
N MET A 34 -2.89 -9.32 3.64
CA MET A 34 -2.97 -8.31 2.57
C MET A 34 -1.87 -7.26 2.70
N LEU A 35 -1.53 -6.86 3.93
CA LEU A 35 -0.44 -5.91 4.19
C LEU A 35 0.93 -6.50 3.82
N ASP A 36 1.19 -7.77 4.18
CA ASP A 36 2.41 -8.48 3.80
C ASP A 36 2.56 -8.56 2.28
N MET A 37 1.47 -8.92 1.58
CA MET A 37 1.47 -8.97 0.11
C MET A 37 1.70 -7.60 -0.53
N ILE A 38 1.20 -6.51 0.06
CA ILE A 38 1.49 -5.16 -0.43
C ILE A 38 2.99 -4.92 -0.32
N GLU A 39 3.58 -5.16 0.85
CA GLU A 39 5.00 -4.93 1.11
C GLU A 39 5.92 -5.72 0.17
N ASP A 40 5.58 -6.98 -0.12
CA ASP A 40 6.31 -7.82 -1.09
C ASP A 40 6.22 -7.29 -2.54
N LEU A 41 5.17 -6.53 -2.87
CA LEU A 41 4.93 -5.99 -4.22
C LEU A 41 5.49 -4.58 -4.41
N LEU A 42 5.79 -3.85 -3.33
CA LEU A 42 6.19 -2.45 -3.39
C LEU A 42 7.54 -2.27 -4.08
N ARG A 43 7.59 -1.30 -4.99
CA ARG A 43 8.83 -0.71 -5.48
C ARG A 43 9.24 0.49 -4.62
N PRO A 44 10.52 0.89 -4.61
CA PRO A 44 11.00 1.99 -3.77
C PRO A 44 10.23 3.32 -3.95
N ASP A 45 9.76 3.61 -5.16
CA ASP A 45 8.96 4.79 -5.49
C ASP A 45 7.50 4.69 -4.99
N GLU A 46 7.00 3.48 -4.76
CA GLU A 46 5.65 3.19 -4.27
C GLU A 46 5.58 3.14 -2.72
N VAL A 47 6.71 3.14 -2.00
CA VAL A 47 6.72 3.07 -0.52
C VAL A 47 5.97 4.26 0.10
N SER A 48 6.14 5.46 -0.46
CA SER A 48 5.52 6.68 0.05
C SER A 48 3.98 6.62 0.09
N MET A 49 3.35 5.99 -0.90
CA MET A 49 1.89 5.84 -0.91
C MET A 49 1.41 4.83 0.12
N TYR A 50 2.18 3.78 0.39
CA TYR A 50 1.85 2.81 1.44
C TYR A 50 1.99 3.42 2.84
N VAL A 51 3.04 4.21 3.09
CA VAL A 51 3.20 4.99 4.32
C VAL A 51 1.99 5.90 4.54
N ALA A 52 1.58 6.65 3.52
CA ALA A 52 0.41 7.54 3.62
C ALA A 52 -0.88 6.77 3.95
N LEU A 53 -1.05 5.56 3.40
CA LEU A 53 -2.18 4.69 3.71
C LEU A 53 -2.15 4.25 5.18
N LEU A 54 -1.01 3.76 5.68
CA LEU A 54 -0.87 3.32 7.07
C LEU A 54 -1.15 4.45 8.06
N VAL A 55 -0.56 5.63 7.85
CA VAL A 55 -0.80 6.81 8.69
C VAL A 55 -2.28 7.17 8.72
N ARG A 56 -2.94 7.23 7.55
CA ARG A 56 -4.37 7.55 7.48
C ARG A 56 -5.22 6.54 8.25
N LYS A 57 -4.89 5.24 8.21
CA LYS A 57 -5.63 4.22 8.97
C LYS A 57 -5.43 4.38 10.46
N ILE A 58 -4.18 4.51 10.90
CA ILE A 58 -3.82 4.73 12.31
C ILE A 58 -4.55 5.96 12.87
N ASP A 59 -4.56 7.08 12.15
CA ASP A 59 -5.22 8.31 12.57
C ASP A 59 -6.75 8.19 12.64
N SER A 60 -7.34 7.29 11.86
CA SER A 60 -8.79 7.07 11.81
C SER A 60 -9.30 6.11 12.90
N GLU A 61 -8.41 5.39 13.56
CA GLU A 61 -8.74 4.37 14.56
C GLU A 61 -8.61 4.93 15.99
N VAL A 62 -9.61 4.70 16.84
CA VAL A 62 -9.53 5.05 18.27
C VAL A 62 -8.47 4.21 18.99
N PHE A 63 -8.30 2.97 18.55
CA PHE A 63 -7.30 2.02 19.05
C PHE A 63 -6.53 1.46 17.86
N PRO A 64 -5.45 2.12 17.43
CA PRO A 64 -4.72 1.73 16.23
C PRO A 64 -4.12 0.33 16.39
N SER A 65 -4.18 -0.47 15.32
CA SER A 65 -3.62 -1.81 15.36
C SER A 65 -2.09 -1.80 15.59
N ILE A 66 -1.62 -2.64 16.52
CA ILE A 66 -0.19 -2.83 16.78
C ILE A 66 0.58 -3.24 15.51
N PRO A 67 0.08 -4.16 14.65
CA PRO A 67 0.77 -4.50 13.42
C PRO A 67 0.98 -3.31 12.47
N MET A 68 0.00 -2.41 12.33
CA MET A 68 0.15 -1.22 11.47
C MET A 68 1.18 -0.24 12.03
N LEU A 69 1.22 -0.05 13.35
CA LEU A 69 2.24 0.78 14.01
C LEU A 69 3.65 0.23 13.81
N GLN A 70 3.82 -1.09 13.93
CA GLN A 70 5.11 -1.76 13.74
C GLN A 70 5.62 -1.64 12.30
N ARG A 71 4.73 -1.81 11.30
CA ARG A 71 5.06 -1.63 9.89
C ARG A 71 5.49 -0.20 9.58
N LEU A 72 4.76 0.79 10.09
CA LEU A 72 5.11 2.20 9.90
C LEU A 72 6.46 2.54 10.56
N ALA A 73 6.72 2.02 11.76
CA ALA A 73 8.01 2.20 12.44
C ALA A 73 9.17 1.62 11.62
N ALA A 74 9.01 0.42 11.06
CA ALA A 74 10.04 -0.22 10.23
C ALA A 74 10.35 0.55 8.94
N LEU A 75 9.43 1.37 8.43
CA LEU A 75 9.62 2.21 7.24
C LEU A 75 10.25 3.59 7.56
N ALA A 76 10.39 3.93 8.85
CA ALA A 76 10.95 5.20 9.32
C ALA A 76 12.44 5.11 9.71
N GLU A 77 13.00 3.90 9.72
CA GLU A 77 14.43 3.61 9.97
C GLU A 77 15.25 3.64 8.67
#